data_AF-A0A8H6S2G7-F1
#
_entry.id   AF-A0A8H6S2G7-F1
#
_cell.length_a   1.000
_cell.length_b   1.000
_cell.length_c   1.000
_cell.angle_alpha   90.00
_cell.angle_beta   90.00
_cell.angle_gamma   90.00
#
_symmetry.space_group_name_H-M   'P 1'
#
loop_
_entity.id
_entity.type
_entity.pdbx_description
1 polymer ?
#
loop_
_entity_poly.entity_id
_entity_poly.type
_entity_poly.pdbx_seq_one_letter_code
_entity_poly.pdbx_strand_id
1 'polypeptide(L)'
;MKRCGSQRERLKRQPLTRSPASATDLQSLKGLSRGWKEDVGERALTGLLDVLANDAEVDADIGKATLETLVALCEVEEQKELGFKHTDVVLATDRTVNTLFALLADNNFYTRFETLHFLSILLQNRRQVVQGFFLKAPAGSSSIMAVLEDKREMIRNEAINMVQTLIVQSADIQKVLAFEGAFEKLFNIVTQEGGVEGGVVAQQALSSVDALLRFNTSNQSYFRHTPLPPVLCSLLLYPPNLPMDEKAPQEFALQYWDNQKLANASLIVAIMGMFIGSSKGNSTPEVLSYTRCLVELALDSNAPTPLKTQALKLLRSNLTFPLSELRVTPYMPVPETFRNLDPTIGIGLAQLQLQNDETAAAIHMLDTPIKPNTQTFSLAGNVILASLRAFFVTKFLQPDIPSERLQPPSAQAHDIFDQTPLWRTEPRPGYSRVEDCVGDSEGVAQRDL
;
A
#
# COMPACT_ATOMS: atom_id res chain seq x y z
N MET A 1 -36.35 -18.17 -21.00
CA MET A 1 -36.81 -17.54 -22.26
C MET A 1 -38.23 -16.98 -22.22
N LYS A 2 -39.29 -17.73 -21.84
CA LYS A 2 -40.69 -17.20 -21.84
C LYS A 2 -40.94 -16.00 -20.90
N ARG A 3 -40.31 -15.93 -19.72
CA ARG A 3 -40.41 -14.75 -18.81
C ARG A 3 -39.72 -13.49 -19.36
N CYS A 4 -38.51 -13.62 -19.94
CA CYS A 4 -37.82 -12.50 -20.58
C CYS A 4 -38.60 -11.92 -21.78
N GLY A 5 -39.26 -12.77 -22.58
CA GLY A 5 -40.12 -12.30 -23.68
C GLY A 5 -41.29 -11.45 -23.21
N SER A 6 -41.97 -11.85 -22.13
CA SER A 6 -43.08 -11.08 -21.54
C SER A 6 -42.63 -9.73 -20.97
N GLN A 7 -41.46 -9.67 -20.31
CA GLN A 7 -40.90 -8.42 -19.80
C GLN A 7 -40.41 -7.49 -20.93
N ARG A 8 -39.87 -8.03 -22.02
CA ARG A 8 -39.53 -7.24 -23.22
C ARG A 8 -40.77 -6.59 -23.83
N GLU A 9 -41.87 -7.33 -23.97
CA GLU A 9 -43.14 -6.77 -24.44
C GLU A 9 -43.73 -5.74 -23.46
N ARG A 10 -43.51 -5.88 -22.14
CA ARG A 10 -43.86 -4.85 -21.14
C ARG A 10 -43.02 -3.57 -21.31
N LEU A 11 -41.70 -3.68 -21.46
CA LEU A 11 -40.82 -2.53 -21.78
C LEU A 11 -41.19 -1.85 -23.10
N LYS A 12 -41.61 -2.63 -24.11
CA LYS A 12 -42.08 -2.09 -25.39
C LYS A 12 -43.38 -1.30 -25.25
N ARG A 13 -44.26 -1.68 -24.32
CA ARG A 13 -45.59 -1.08 -24.11
C ARG A 13 -45.58 0.08 -23.11
N GLN A 14 -44.65 0.09 -22.16
CA GLN A 14 -44.53 1.13 -21.14
C GLN A 14 -43.05 1.40 -20.86
N PRO A 15 -42.47 2.49 -21.42
CA PRO A 15 -41.19 2.98 -20.94
C PRO A 15 -41.33 3.41 -19.46
N LEU A 16 -40.25 3.35 -18.69
CA LEU A 16 -40.24 3.77 -17.28
C LEU A 16 -40.38 5.29 -17.20
N THR A 17 -41.60 5.79 -17.42
CA THR A 17 -41.85 7.23 -17.50
C THR A 17 -42.60 7.79 -16.31
N ARG A 18 -43.16 7.00 -15.36
CA ARG A 18 -43.94 7.58 -14.23
C ARG A 18 -44.50 6.70 -13.08
N SER A 19 -43.90 5.58 -12.69
CA SER A 19 -44.36 4.82 -11.51
C SER A 19 -43.17 4.39 -10.66
N PRO A 20 -43.26 4.35 -9.31
CA PRO A 20 -42.18 3.84 -8.49
C PRO A 20 -41.87 2.41 -8.98
N ALA A 21 -40.70 2.24 -9.58
CA ALA A 21 -40.25 0.94 -9.98
C ALA A 21 -39.97 0.18 -8.67
N SER A 22 -40.70 -0.91 -8.43
CA SER A 22 -40.38 -1.75 -7.28
C SER A 22 -38.94 -2.24 -7.41
N ALA A 23 -38.23 -2.45 -6.30
CA ALA A 23 -36.88 -3.01 -6.32
C ALA A 23 -36.80 -4.32 -7.15
N THR A 24 -37.88 -5.12 -7.13
CA THR A 24 -38.02 -6.32 -7.97
C THR A 24 -38.09 -6.05 -9.47
N ASP A 25 -38.77 -4.98 -9.89
CA ASP A 25 -38.82 -4.59 -11.31
C ASP A 25 -37.43 -4.13 -11.77
N LEU A 26 -36.73 -3.34 -10.96
CA LEU A 26 -35.35 -2.90 -11.22
C LEU A 26 -34.38 -4.09 -11.31
N GLN A 27 -34.49 -5.06 -10.39
CA GLN A 27 -33.66 -6.27 -10.45
C GLN A 27 -33.91 -7.07 -11.73
N SER A 28 -35.15 -7.06 -12.22
CA SER A 28 -35.47 -7.69 -13.50
C SER A 28 -34.86 -6.97 -14.70
N LEU A 29 -34.76 -5.63 -14.64
CA LEU A 29 -34.06 -4.83 -15.65
C LEU A 29 -32.57 -5.15 -15.67
N LYS A 30 -31.92 -5.27 -14.50
CA LYS A 30 -30.53 -5.73 -14.39
C LYS A 30 -30.34 -7.10 -15.05
N GLY A 31 -31.29 -8.02 -14.86
CA GLY A 31 -31.24 -9.33 -15.54
C GLY A 31 -31.34 -9.22 -17.06
N LEU A 32 -32.13 -8.26 -17.56
CA LEU A 32 -32.32 -8.02 -19.00
C LEU A 32 -31.13 -7.30 -19.65
N SER A 33 -30.43 -6.43 -18.93
CA SER A 33 -29.30 -5.66 -19.48
C SER A 33 -28.16 -6.55 -19.99
N ARG A 34 -27.99 -7.75 -19.43
CA ARG A 34 -27.01 -8.74 -19.89
C ARG A 34 -27.23 -9.23 -21.32
N GLY A 35 -28.50 -9.35 -21.75
CA GLY A 35 -28.84 -9.87 -23.08
C GLY A 35 -29.37 -8.80 -24.05
N TRP A 36 -29.85 -7.68 -23.51
CA TRP A 36 -30.64 -6.69 -24.26
C TRP A 36 -30.24 -5.27 -23.87
N LYS A 37 -28.94 -5.02 -23.72
CA LYS A 37 -28.38 -3.76 -23.24
C LYS A 37 -28.91 -2.53 -23.98
N GLU A 38 -28.94 -2.59 -25.31
CA GLU A 38 -29.45 -1.50 -26.16
C GLU A 38 -30.93 -1.20 -25.89
N ASP A 39 -31.80 -2.22 -25.95
CA ASP A 39 -33.25 -2.09 -25.71
C ASP A 39 -33.54 -1.51 -24.31
N VAL A 40 -32.79 -1.93 -23.29
CA VAL A 40 -32.93 -1.42 -21.92
C VAL A 40 -32.41 0.01 -21.81
N GLY A 41 -31.24 0.31 -22.39
CA GLY A 41 -30.66 1.64 -22.35
C GLY A 41 -31.50 2.69 -23.07
N GLU A 42 -32.13 2.36 -24.19
CA GLU A 42 -32.98 3.32 -24.93
C GLU A 42 -34.31 3.63 -24.23
N ARG A 43 -34.82 2.70 -23.41
CA ARG A 43 -36.19 2.78 -22.87
C ARG A 43 -36.27 3.00 -21.36
N ALA A 44 -35.24 2.60 -20.63
CA ALA A 44 -35.22 2.63 -19.17
C ALA A 44 -34.21 3.61 -18.60
N LEU A 45 -33.16 4.00 -19.33
CA LEU A 45 -32.04 4.77 -18.77
C LEU A 45 -32.50 6.09 -18.15
N THR A 46 -33.30 6.89 -18.85
CA THR A 46 -33.83 8.16 -18.32
C THR A 46 -34.69 7.95 -17.08
N GLY A 47 -35.55 6.94 -17.07
CA GLY A 47 -36.35 6.57 -15.91
C GLY A 47 -35.50 6.10 -14.72
N LEU A 48 -34.42 5.35 -14.96
CA LEU A 48 -33.48 4.94 -13.92
C LEU A 48 -32.75 6.15 -13.31
N LEU A 49 -32.42 7.16 -14.11
CA LEU A 49 -31.82 8.40 -13.59
C LEU A 49 -32.80 9.20 -12.72
N ASP A 50 -34.09 9.21 -13.09
CA ASP A 50 -35.13 9.84 -12.26
C ASP A 50 -35.35 9.07 -10.94
N VAL A 51 -35.37 7.73 -10.97
CA VAL A 51 -35.45 6.89 -9.76
C VAL A 51 -34.22 7.10 -8.87
N LEU A 52 -33.02 7.15 -9.46
CA LEU A 52 -31.78 7.44 -8.73
C LEU A 52 -31.86 8.79 -7.99
N ALA A 53 -32.39 9.81 -8.65
CA ALA A 53 -32.46 11.16 -8.08
C ALA A 53 -33.54 11.35 -7.02
N ASN A 54 -34.63 10.57 -7.05
CA ASN A 54 -35.79 10.79 -6.17
C ASN A 54 -35.95 9.72 -5.08
N ASP A 55 -35.62 8.46 -5.39
CA ASP A 55 -35.98 7.32 -4.54
C ASP A 55 -34.76 6.65 -3.88
N ALA A 56 -33.55 6.77 -4.45
CA ALA A 56 -32.38 6.02 -3.99
C ALA A 56 -31.88 6.40 -2.59
N GLU A 57 -32.08 7.65 -2.16
CA GLU A 57 -31.77 8.09 -0.79
C GLU A 57 -32.81 7.62 0.22
N VAL A 58 -34.06 7.44 -0.23
CA VAL A 58 -35.20 7.09 0.63
C VAL A 58 -35.29 5.58 0.85
N ASP A 59 -35.01 4.79 -0.20
CA ASP A 59 -35.10 3.34 -0.20
C ASP A 59 -33.80 2.73 -0.73
N ALA A 60 -33.04 2.12 0.17
CA ALA A 60 -31.75 1.52 -0.15
C ALA A 60 -31.84 0.32 -1.09
N ASP A 61 -32.95 -0.44 -1.08
CA ASP A 61 -33.12 -1.58 -2.00
C ASP A 61 -33.40 -1.09 -3.42
N ILE A 62 -34.18 -0.01 -3.56
CA ILE A 62 -34.39 0.68 -4.84
C ILE A 62 -33.09 1.33 -5.32
N GLY A 63 -32.38 2.04 -4.44
CA GLY A 63 -31.10 2.67 -4.75
C GLY A 63 -30.07 1.66 -5.24
N LYS A 64 -29.89 0.56 -4.51
CA LYS A 64 -29.03 -0.56 -4.91
C LYS A 64 -29.42 -1.12 -6.27
N ALA A 65 -30.68 -1.52 -6.46
CA ALA A 65 -31.11 -2.15 -7.71
C ALA A 65 -30.97 -1.19 -8.92
N THR A 66 -31.18 0.11 -8.71
CA THR A 66 -30.98 1.16 -9.71
C THR A 66 -29.50 1.29 -10.08
N LEU A 67 -28.62 1.44 -9.10
CA LEU A 67 -27.16 1.56 -9.30
C LEU A 67 -26.60 0.32 -10.00
N GLU A 68 -26.95 -0.88 -9.54
CA GLU A 68 -26.52 -2.13 -10.16
C GLU A 68 -26.97 -2.24 -11.64
N THR A 69 -28.16 -1.73 -11.96
CA THR A 69 -28.66 -1.69 -13.35
C THR A 69 -27.90 -0.68 -14.19
N LEU A 70 -27.63 0.51 -13.64
CA LEU A 70 -26.86 1.57 -14.31
C LEU A 70 -25.41 1.14 -14.58
N VAL A 71 -24.77 0.46 -13.62
CA VAL A 71 -23.46 -0.16 -13.78
C VAL A 71 -23.47 -1.12 -14.96
N ALA A 72 -24.40 -2.08 -15.00
CA ALA A 72 -24.50 -3.05 -16.09
C ALA A 72 -24.73 -2.38 -17.46
N LEU A 73 -25.45 -1.25 -17.51
CA LEU A 73 -25.65 -0.46 -18.72
C LEU A 73 -24.40 0.33 -19.14
N CYS A 74 -23.59 0.82 -18.20
CA CYS A 74 -22.42 1.65 -18.53
C CYS A 74 -21.11 0.85 -18.64
N GLU A 75 -21.09 -0.41 -18.19
CA GLU A 75 -19.92 -1.29 -18.28
C GLU A 75 -19.49 -1.53 -19.72
N VAL A 76 -18.17 -1.61 -19.96
CA VAL A 76 -17.60 -1.66 -21.32
C VAL A 76 -16.97 -3.01 -21.69
N GLU A 77 -17.05 -4.05 -20.84
CA GLU A 77 -16.36 -5.33 -21.11
C GLU A 77 -16.79 -5.98 -22.43
N GLU A 78 -18.08 -6.28 -22.61
CA GLU A 78 -18.56 -7.00 -23.79
C GLU A 78 -19.05 -6.07 -24.92
N GLN A 79 -19.58 -4.88 -24.58
CA GLN A 79 -20.27 -3.98 -25.50
C GLN A 79 -19.81 -2.53 -25.34
N LYS A 80 -18.55 -2.27 -25.70
CA LYS A 80 -17.86 -0.97 -25.55
C LYS A 80 -18.67 0.22 -26.05
N GLU A 81 -19.14 0.17 -27.30
CA GLU A 81 -19.83 1.30 -27.93
C GLU A 81 -21.12 1.66 -27.22
N LEU A 82 -21.91 0.65 -26.81
CA LEU A 82 -23.15 0.86 -26.06
C LEU A 82 -22.87 1.38 -24.65
N GLY A 83 -21.87 0.83 -23.95
CA GLY A 83 -21.47 1.33 -22.63
C GLY A 83 -21.08 2.81 -22.66
N PHE A 84 -20.33 3.24 -23.67
CA PHE A 84 -20.00 4.65 -23.89
C PHE A 84 -21.22 5.49 -24.26
N LYS A 85 -22.08 5.03 -25.17
CA LYS A 85 -23.33 5.72 -25.56
C LYS A 85 -24.22 5.95 -24.33
N HIS A 86 -24.38 4.96 -23.47
CA HIS A 86 -25.16 5.09 -22.24
C HIS A 86 -24.48 6.02 -21.23
N THR A 87 -23.16 5.93 -21.08
CA THR A 87 -22.40 6.87 -20.23
C THR A 87 -22.58 8.31 -20.67
N ASP A 88 -22.57 8.57 -21.98
CA ASP A 88 -22.77 9.92 -22.53
C ASP A 88 -24.17 10.48 -22.21
N VAL A 89 -25.19 9.62 -22.17
CA VAL A 89 -26.55 10.00 -21.72
C VAL A 89 -26.58 10.27 -20.22
N VAL A 90 -25.92 9.43 -19.41
CA VAL A 90 -25.82 9.62 -17.95
C VAL A 90 -25.12 10.94 -17.61
N LEU A 91 -24.07 11.29 -18.36
CA LEU A 91 -23.25 12.47 -18.13
C LEU A 91 -23.72 13.71 -18.94
N ALA A 92 -24.91 13.65 -19.54
CA ALA A 92 -25.48 14.79 -20.26
C ALA A 92 -25.70 16.01 -19.34
N THR A 93 -25.90 15.79 -18.04
CA THR A 93 -26.02 16.84 -17.02
C THR A 93 -25.19 16.49 -15.79
N ASP A 94 -24.85 17.50 -14.98
CA ASP A 94 -24.14 17.32 -13.71
C ASP A 94 -25.02 16.71 -12.61
N ARG A 95 -26.36 16.76 -12.78
CA ARG A 95 -27.35 16.26 -11.82
C ARG A 95 -27.03 14.87 -11.32
N THR A 96 -26.78 13.91 -12.21
CA THR A 96 -26.53 12.52 -11.81
C THR A 96 -25.27 12.39 -10.98
N VAL A 97 -24.17 13.03 -11.40
CA VAL A 97 -22.91 12.98 -10.66
C VAL A 97 -23.04 13.66 -9.28
N ASN A 98 -23.75 14.78 -9.20
CA ASN A 98 -24.05 15.45 -7.93
C ASN A 98 -24.89 14.55 -7.01
N THR A 99 -25.91 13.87 -7.53
CA THR A 99 -26.70 12.89 -6.77
C THR A 99 -25.83 11.74 -6.27
N LEU A 100 -24.94 11.19 -7.10
CA LEU A 100 -24.02 10.13 -6.68
C LEU A 100 -23.12 10.58 -5.53
N PHE A 101 -22.54 11.78 -5.60
CA PHE A 101 -21.75 12.32 -4.47
C PHE A 101 -22.59 12.55 -3.22
N ALA A 102 -23.87 12.94 -3.35
CA ALA A 102 -24.78 13.03 -2.21
C ALA A 102 -25.08 11.65 -1.59
N LEU A 103 -25.30 10.62 -2.42
CA LEU A 103 -25.55 9.24 -1.97
C LEU A 103 -24.36 8.62 -1.21
N LEU A 104 -23.13 9.08 -1.45
CA LEU A 104 -21.98 8.66 -0.64
C LEU A 104 -22.10 9.12 0.83
N ALA A 105 -22.88 10.16 1.12
CA ALA A 105 -23.11 10.59 2.50
C ALA A 105 -24.05 9.64 3.27
N ASP A 106 -24.92 8.88 2.58
CA ASP A 106 -25.81 7.88 3.21
C ASP A 106 -24.99 6.81 3.94
N ASN A 107 -25.42 6.36 5.11
CA ASN A 107 -24.72 5.33 5.87
C ASN A 107 -25.01 3.90 5.40
N ASN A 108 -25.95 3.68 4.47
CA ASN A 108 -26.23 2.35 3.94
C ASN A 108 -25.02 1.76 3.20
N PHE A 109 -24.66 0.52 3.53
CA PHE A 109 -23.51 -0.16 2.94
C PHE A 109 -23.64 -0.33 1.42
N TYR A 110 -24.77 -0.86 0.96
CA TYR A 110 -24.98 -1.20 -0.45
C TYR A 110 -25.08 0.06 -1.31
N THR A 111 -25.80 1.09 -0.83
CA THR A 111 -25.88 2.38 -1.51
C THR A 111 -24.48 2.97 -1.71
N ARG A 112 -23.66 3.06 -0.66
CA ARG A 112 -22.29 3.58 -0.76
C ARG A 112 -21.43 2.77 -1.72
N PHE A 113 -21.40 1.45 -1.54
CA PHE A 113 -20.53 0.58 -2.33
C PHE A 113 -20.87 0.64 -3.82
N GLU A 114 -22.15 0.49 -4.18
CA GLU A 114 -22.59 0.54 -5.58
C GLU A 114 -22.43 1.95 -6.17
N THR A 115 -22.56 3.00 -5.35
CA THR A 115 -22.30 4.38 -5.80
C THR A 115 -20.82 4.59 -6.12
N LEU A 116 -19.91 4.12 -5.27
CA LEU A 116 -18.46 4.17 -5.53
C LEU A 116 -18.11 3.38 -6.79
N HIS A 117 -18.64 2.16 -6.92
CA HIS A 117 -18.41 1.33 -8.09
C HIS A 117 -18.91 2.00 -9.37
N PHE A 118 -20.12 2.59 -9.35
CA PHE A 118 -20.66 3.28 -10.51
C PHE A 118 -19.85 4.53 -10.87
N LEU A 119 -19.43 5.33 -9.89
CA LEU A 119 -18.53 6.47 -10.12
C LEU A 119 -17.20 6.04 -10.75
N SER A 120 -16.62 4.92 -10.31
CA SER A 120 -15.42 4.33 -10.89
C SER A 120 -15.62 3.98 -12.37
N ILE A 121 -16.74 3.36 -12.75
CA ILE A 121 -17.08 3.06 -14.16
C ILE A 121 -17.21 4.34 -14.98
N LEU A 122 -17.91 5.36 -14.46
CA LEU A 122 -18.07 6.65 -15.16
C LEU A 122 -16.72 7.35 -15.37
N LEU A 123 -15.84 7.32 -14.36
CA LEU A 123 -14.48 7.88 -14.44
C LEU A 123 -13.62 7.13 -15.46
N GLN A 124 -13.74 5.80 -15.56
CA GLN A 124 -13.04 5.01 -16.58
C GLN A 124 -13.52 5.36 -17.99
N ASN A 125 -14.83 5.59 -18.16
CA ASN A 125 -15.43 5.83 -19.47
C ASN A 125 -15.25 7.28 -19.98
N ARG A 126 -15.42 8.27 -19.08
CA ARG A 126 -15.46 9.71 -19.40
C ARG A 126 -14.84 10.57 -18.29
N ARG A 127 -13.60 10.22 -17.91
CA ARG A 127 -12.83 10.87 -16.83
C ARG A 127 -12.99 12.40 -16.76
N GLN A 128 -12.68 13.09 -17.86
CA GLN A 128 -12.63 14.56 -17.88
C GLN A 128 -13.99 15.20 -17.56
N VAL A 129 -15.10 14.58 -18.00
CA VAL A 129 -16.46 15.08 -17.74
C VAL A 129 -16.81 14.92 -16.27
N VAL A 130 -16.57 13.73 -15.71
CA VAL A 130 -16.84 13.44 -14.29
C VAL A 130 -15.97 14.30 -13.37
N GLN A 131 -14.69 14.46 -13.69
CA GLN A 131 -13.77 15.36 -12.97
C GLN A 131 -14.26 16.82 -13.01
N GLY A 132 -14.74 17.28 -14.17
CA GLY A 132 -15.30 18.63 -14.32
C GLY A 132 -16.58 18.84 -13.51
N PHE A 133 -17.41 17.81 -13.34
CA PHE A 133 -18.58 17.87 -12.45
C PHE A 133 -18.18 17.79 -10.97
N PHE A 134 -17.23 16.93 -10.59
CA PHE A 134 -16.71 16.85 -9.23
C PHE A 134 -16.22 18.21 -8.71
N LEU A 135 -15.48 18.96 -9.52
CA LEU A 135 -14.97 20.29 -9.13
C LEU A 135 -16.07 21.33 -8.88
N LYS A 136 -17.29 21.10 -9.37
CA LYS A 136 -18.45 21.98 -9.20
C LYS A 136 -19.43 21.46 -8.14
N ALA A 137 -19.29 20.19 -7.75
CA ALA A 137 -20.22 19.52 -6.85
C ALA A 137 -20.01 20.02 -5.41
N PRO A 138 -21.02 20.61 -4.76
CA PRO A 138 -20.88 21.16 -3.41
C PRO A 138 -20.46 20.13 -2.35
N ALA A 139 -20.88 18.88 -2.51
CA ALA A 139 -20.57 17.77 -1.61
C ALA A 139 -19.44 16.86 -2.11
N GLY A 140 -18.83 17.16 -3.25
CA GLY A 140 -17.91 16.24 -3.93
C GLY A 140 -16.74 15.82 -3.04
N SER A 141 -15.94 16.78 -2.59
CA SER A 141 -14.75 16.52 -1.75
C SER A 141 -15.10 15.92 -0.40
N SER A 142 -16.06 16.51 0.31
CA SER A 142 -16.49 16.07 1.65
C SER A 142 -17.00 14.63 1.64
N SER A 143 -17.75 14.23 0.60
CA SER A 143 -18.26 12.87 0.48
C SER A 143 -17.15 11.86 0.25
N ILE A 144 -16.11 12.20 -0.52
CA ILE A 144 -14.94 11.34 -0.71
C ILE A 144 -14.15 11.18 0.59
N MET A 145 -14.00 12.26 1.38
CA MET A 145 -13.36 12.16 2.69
C MET A 145 -14.15 11.25 3.63
N ALA A 146 -15.48 11.36 3.64
CA ALA A 146 -16.34 10.55 4.49
C ALA A 146 -16.23 9.04 4.22
N VAL A 147 -16.13 8.62 2.95
CA VAL A 147 -15.97 7.21 2.59
C VAL A 147 -14.56 6.67 2.81
N LEU A 148 -13.53 7.52 2.80
CA LEU A 148 -12.17 7.13 3.22
C LEU A 148 -12.09 6.86 4.72
N GLU A 149 -12.97 7.48 5.52
CA GLU A 149 -13.08 7.25 6.96
C GLU A 149 -14.09 6.16 7.33
N ASP A 150 -14.61 5.43 6.33
CA ASP A 150 -15.58 4.38 6.57
C ASP A 150 -14.94 3.23 7.37
N LYS A 151 -15.62 2.79 8.44
CA LYS A 151 -15.16 1.69 9.29
C LYS A 151 -15.20 0.34 8.58
N ARG A 152 -15.96 0.23 7.49
CA ARG A 152 -16.16 -1.01 6.74
C ARG A 152 -15.09 -1.10 5.67
N GLU A 153 -14.16 -2.03 5.83
CA GLU A 153 -12.98 -2.17 4.97
C GLU A 153 -13.33 -2.22 3.48
N MET A 154 -14.40 -2.90 3.08
CA MET A 154 -14.83 -2.98 1.68
C MET A 154 -15.13 -1.60 1.07
N ILE A 155 -15.81 -0.72 1.81
CA ILE A 155 -16.13 0.64 1.33
C ILE A 155 -14.86 1.48 1.29
N ARG A 156 -14.07 1.43 2.36
CA ARG A 156 -12.81 2.18 2.48
C ARG A 156 -11.84 1.83 1.37
N ASN A 157 -11.71 0.54 1.05
CA ASN A 157 -10.81 0.07 -0.01
C ASN A 157 -11.30 0.49 -1.39
N GLU A 158 -12.61 0.43 -1.65
CA GLU A 158 -13.18 0.93 -2.90
C GLU A 158 -13.05 2.47 -3.01
N ALA A 159 -13.13 3.20 -1.89
CA ALA A 159 -12.88 4.62 -1.85
C ALA A 159 -11.43 4.99 -2.22
N ILE A 160 -10.44 4.20 -1.79
CA ILE A 160 -9.04 4.40 -2.20
C ILE A 160 -8.90 4.24 -3.72
N ASN A 161 -9.52 3.20 -4.31
CA ASN A 161 -9.53 2.97 -5.75
C ASN A 161 -10.20 4.13 -6.52
N MET A 162 -11.32 4.63 -5.99
CA MET A 162 -12.02 5.79 -6.55
C MET A 162 -11.12 7.03 -6.52
N VAL A 163 -10.46 7.34 -5.39
CA VAL A 163 -9.52 8.46 -5.26
C VAL A 163 -8.41 8.36 -6.30
N GLN A 164 -7.79 7.18 -6.45
CA GLN A 164 -6.73 6.98 -7.45
C GLN A 164 -7.22 7.27 -8.86
N THR A 165 -8.43 6.83 -9.20
CA THR A 165 -9.02 7.06 -10.52
C THR A 165 -9.40 8.52 -10.73
N LEU A 166 -9.88 9.20 -9.68
CA LEU A 166 -10.36 10.58 -9.70
C LEU A 166 -9.21 11.59 -9.85
N ILE A 167 -8.06 11.35 -9.24
CA ILE A 167 -6.92 12.31 -9.27
C ILE A 167 -6.07 12.23 -10.53
N VAL A 168 -6.24 11.21 -11.38
CA VAL A 168 -5.40 11.00 -12.56
C VAL A 168 -5.44 12.22 -13.48
N GLN A 169 -4.27 12.78 -13.78
CA GLN A 169 -4.09 13.91 -14.70
C GLN A 169 -4.88 15.17 -14.34
N SER A 170 -5.24 15.37 -13.06
CA SER A 170 -5.97 16.55 -12.61
C SER A 170 -5.33 17.19 -11.39
N ALA A 171 -4.46 18.18 -11.62
CA ALA A 171 -3.77 18.90 -10.56
C ALA A 171 -4.73 19.68 -9.64
N ASP A 172 -5.87 20.13 -10.16
CA ASP A 172 -6.85 20.89 -9.37
C ASP A 172 -7.63 19.99 -8.42
N ILE A 173 -8.00 18.78 -8.87
CA ILE A 173 -8.62 17.78 -7.97
C ILE A 173 -7.62 17.34 -6.90
N GLN A 174 -6.37 17.08 -7.27
CA GLN A 174 -5.31 16.76 -6.31
C GLN A 174 -5.18 17.82 -5.21
N LYS A 175 -5.26 19.12 -5.58
CA LYS A 175 -5.24 20.23 -4.61
C LYS A 175 -6.48 20.22 -3.72
N VAL A 176 -7.67 20.10 -4.32
CA VAL A 176 -8.94 20.07 -3.57
C VAL A 176 -8.92 18.96 -2.52
N LEU A 177 -8.55 17.73 -2.89
CA LEU A 177 -8.49 16.62 -1.94
C LEU A 177 -7.39 16.82 -0.88
N ALA A 178 -6.24 17.38 -1.25
CA ALA A 178 -5.19 17.70 -0.28
C ALA A 178 -5.65 18.72 0.77
N PHE A 179 -6.36 19.78 0.35
CA PHE A 179 -6.91 20.79 1.27
C PHE A 179 -7.99 20.24 2.20
N GLU A 180 -8.69 19.19 1.78
CA GLU A 180 -9.73 18.50 2.56
C GLU A 180 -9.15 17.44 3.51
N GLY A 181 -7.82 17.34 3.60
CA GLY A 181 -7.14 16.47 4.55
C GLY A 181 -6.97 15.02 4.07
N ALA A 182 -6.94 14.79 2.75
CA ALA A 182 -6.76 13.44 2.20
C ALA A 182 -5.46 12.77 2.65
N PHE A 183 -4.38 13.55 2.87
CA PHE A 183 -3.11 12.99 3.34
C PHE A 183 -3.27 12.34 4.71
N GLU A 184 -3.88 13.03 5.66
CA GLU A 184 -4.11 12.54 7.02
C GLU A 184 -4.97 11.28 7.00
N LYS A 185 -6.04 11.26 6.19
CA LYS A 185 -6.89 10.06 6.05
C LYS A 185 -6.12 8.87 5.47
N LEU A 186 -5.34 9.08 4.40
CA LEU A 186 -4.57 8.03 3.77
C LEU A 186 -3.46 7.49 4.69
N PHE A 187 -2.75 8.35 5.42
CA PHE A 187 -1.74 7.90 6.41
C PHE A 187 -2.37 7.17 7.60
N ASN A 188 -3.58 7.57 8.03
CA ASN A 188 -4.32 6.83 9.05
C ASN A 188 -4.67 5.42 8.56
N ILE A 189 -5.08 5.27 7.29
CA ILE A 189 -5.32 3.95 6.67
C ILE A 189 -4.03 3.14 6.65
N VAL A 190 -2.91 3.71 6.18
CA VAL A 190 -1.60 3.03 6.18
C VAL A 190 -1.24 2.54 7.58
N THR A 191 -1.45 3.35 8.60
CA THR A 191 -1.17 2.99 10.00
C THR A 191 -2.07 1.86 10.49
N GLN A 192 -3.37 1.91 10.19
CA GLN A 192 -4.33 0.87 10.55
C GLN A 192 -4.02 -0.48 9.89
N GLU A 193 -3.50 -0.45 8.66
CA GLU A 193 -3.13 -1.63 7.89
C GLU A 193 -1.76 -2.22 8.29
N GLY A 194 -1.08 -1.68 9.31
CA GLY A 194 0.23 -2.18 9.77
C GLY A 194 1.45 -1.44 9.21
N GLY A 195 1.25 -0.25 8.65
CA GLY A 195 2.34 0.61 8.16
C GLY A 195 3.05 0.01 6.95
N VAL A 196 4.39 -0.05 7.01
CA VAL A 196 5.20 -0.62 5.92
C VAL A 196 4.99 -2.14 5.77
N GLU A 197 4.64 -2.83 6.85
CA GLU A 197 4.32 -4.27 6.86
C GLU A 197 2.90 -4.56 6.35
N GLY A 198 2.14 -3.51 6.02
CA GLY A 198 0.75 -3.66 5.61
C GLY A 198 0.57 -4.32 4.25
N GLY A 199 -0.63 -4.85 4.02
CA GLY A 199 -0.97 -5.53 2.77
C GLY A 199 -1.15 -4.57 1.58
N VAL A 200 -1.82 -5.08 0.55
CA VAL A 200 -2.14 -4.34 -0.69
C VAL A 200 -2.88 -3.03 -0.42
N VAL A 201 -3.70 -2.96 0.63
CA VAL A 201 -4.44 -1.74 1.00
C VAL A 201 -3.50 -0.62 1.44
N ALA A 202 -2.49 -0.93 2.27
CA ALA A 202 -1.46 0.04 2.66
C ALA A 202 -0.69 0.54 1.43
N GLN A 203 -0.34 -0.37 0.52
CA GLN A 203 0.31 -0.04 -0.75
C GLN A 203 -0.55 0.92 -1.59
N GLN A 204 -1.86 0.64 -1.73
CA GLN A 204 -2.78 1.48 -2.48
C GLN A 204 -2.91 2.87 -1.86
N ALA A 205 -3.00 2.97 -0.53
CA ALA A 205 -3.03 4.26 0.16
C ALA A 205 -1.73 5.06 -0.04
N LEU A 206 -0.55 4.42 0.09
CA LEU A 206 0.75 5.05 -0.21
C LEU A 206 0.86 5.49 -1.68
N SER A 207 0.35 4.68 -2.60
CA SER A 207 0.31 5.03 -4.04
C SER A 207 -0.58 6.25 -4.29
N SER A 208 -1.70 6.38 -3.58
CA SER A 208 -2.54 7.58 -3.63
C SER A 208 -1.82 8.82 -3.11
N VAL A 209 -1.05 8.69 -2.02
CA VAL A 209 -0.22 9.79 -1.50
C VAL A 209 0.85 10.19 -2.52
N ASP A 210 1.55 9.23 -3.11
CA ASP A 210 2.53 9.48 -4.19
C ASP A 210 1.88 10.24 -5.35
N ALA A 211 0.71 9.79 -5.82
CA ALA A 211 -0.01 10.41 -6.93
C ALA A 211 -0.52 11.83 -6.62
N LEU A 212 -0.90 12.11 -5.37
CA LEU A 212 -1.27 13.46 -4.92
C LEU A 212 -0.08 14.43 -4.88
N LEU A 213 1.14 13.93 -4.66
CA LEU A 213 2.35 14.75 -4.55
C LEU A 213 3.10 14.87 -5.88
N ARG A 214 3.08 13.82 -6.69
CA ARG A 214 3.88 13.71 -7.91
C ARG A 214 3.48 14.77 -8.93
N PHE A 215 4.46 15.58 -9.34
CA PHE A 215 4.29 16.72 -10.25
C PHE A 215 3.34 17.82 -9.75
N ASN A 216 3.00 17.84 -8.45
CA ASN A 216 2.13 18.86 -7.86
C ASN A 216 2.88 19.68 -6.79
N THR A 217 3.49 20.78 -7.22
CA THR A 217 4.29 21.67 -6.35
C THR A 217 3.47 22.30 -5.23
N SER A 218 2.18 22.57 -5.46
CA SER A 218 1.27 23.08 -4.43
C SER A 218 1.08 22.06 -3.31
N ASN A 219 0.80 20.81 -3.67
CA ASN A 219 0.62 19.73 -2.70
C ASN A 219 1.91 19.39 -1.97
N GLN A 220 3.06 19.40 -2.67
CA GLN A 220 4.37 19.24 -2.02
C GLN A 220 4.63 20.35 -1.00
N SER A 221 4.32 21.60 -1.34
CA SER A 221 4.46 22.72 -0.40
C SER A 221 3.54 22.57 0.80
N TYR A 222 2.28 22.18 0.58
CA TYR A 222 1.32 21.94 1.65
C TYR A 222 1.78 20.81 2.58
N PHE A 223 2.17 19.67 2.00
CA PHE A 223 2.61 18.48 2.74
C PHE A 223 3.79 18.77 3.69
N ARG A 224 4.77 19.59 3.27
CA ARG A 224 5.88 20.05 4.12
C ARG A 224 5.45 20.79 5.39
N HIS A 225 4.25 21.36 5.40
CA HIS A 225 3.72 22.08 6.57
C HIS A 225 2.79 21.23 7.43
N THR A 226 2.53 19.97 7.04
CA THR A 226 1.77 19.00 7.84
C THR A 226 2.68 18.28 8.85
N PRO A 227 2.13 17.58 9.86
CA PRO A 227 2.92 16.73 10.75
C PRO A 227 3.31 15.36 10.14
N LEU A 228 2.96 15.10 8.88
CA LEU A 228 3.15 13.81 8.20
C LEU A 228 4.57 13.54 7.66
N PRO A 229 5.41 14.53 7.28
CA PRO A 229 6.74 14.24 6.76
C PRO A 229 7.61 13.37 7.70
N PRO A 230 7.67 13.61 9.03
CA PRO A 230 8.39 12.72 9.94
C PRO A 230 7.85 11.28 9.98
N VAL A 231 6.55 11.08 9.72
CA VAL A 231 5.90 9.76 9.73
C VAL A 231 6.48 8.86 8.65
N LEU A 232 6.91 9.40 7.51
CA LEU A 232 7.56 8.63 6.45
C LEU A 232 8.85 7.94 6.93
N CYS A 233 9.65 8.63 7.76
CA CYS A 233 10.82 8.03 8.40
C CYS A 233 10.40 6.92 9.38
N SER A 234 9.41 7.22 10.24
CA SER A 234 8.92 6.26 11.23
C SER A 234 8.33 4.99 10.61
N LEU A 235 7.68 5.09 9.44
CA LEU A 235 7.20 3.93 8.69
C LEU A 235 8.33 2.99 8.27
N LEU A 236 9.54 3.52 8.03
CA LEU A 236 10.73 2.71 7.75
C LEU A 236 11.47 2.25 9.01
N LEU A 237 10.90 2.49 10.20
CA LEU A 237 11.53 2.33 11.52
C LEU A 237 12.72 3.28 11.75
N TYR A 238 12.80 4.37 10.98
CA TYR A 238 13.86 5.36 11.11
C TYR A 238 13.44 6.52 12.04
N PRO A 239 14.24 6.88 13.06
CA PRO A 239 13.95 8.02 13.92
C PRO A 239 14.13 9.35 13.18
N PRO A 240 13.09 10.21 13.05
CA PRO A 240 13.13 11.38 12.19
C PRO A 240 14.09 12.48 12.66
N ASN A 241 14.47 12.52 13.94
CA ASN A 241 15.35 13.54 14.51
C ASN A 241 16.67 12.95 15.02
N LEU A 242 17.23 11.96 14.33
CA LEU A 242 18.48 11.31 14.75
C LEU A 242 19.68 12.27 14.62
N PRO A 243 20.39 12.61 15.71
CA PRO A 243 21.59 13.43 15.68
C PRO A 243 22.72 12.74 14.91
N MET A 244 23.49 13.49 14.10
CA MET A 244 24.51 12.94 13.18
C MET A 244 25.57 12.04 13.85
N ASP A 245 25.86 12.29 15.13
CA ASP A 245 26.83 11.58 15.97
C ASP A 245 26.26 10.32 16.64
N GLU A 246 24.94 10.17 16.65
CA GLU A 246 24.27 8.95 17.10
C GLU A 246 24.13 7.93 15.97
N LYS A 247 24.09 6.66 16.33
CA LYS A 247 23.94 5.54 15.40
C LYS A 247 22.47 5.27 15.11
N ALA A 248 22.14 4.91 13.88
CA ALA A 248 20.80 4.43 13.53
C ALA A 248 20.43 3.18 14.36
N PRO A 249 19.17 3.06 14.83
CA PRO A 249 18.74 1.90 15.62
C PRO A 249 18.93 0.58 14.87
N GLN A 250 19.24 -0.48 15.61
CA GLN A 250 19.41 -1.81 15.01
C GLN A 250 18.12 -2.31 14.35
N GLU A 251 16.95 -1.93 14.88
CA GLU A 251 15.62 -2.25 14.32
C GLU A 251 15.39 -1.65 12.94
N PHE A 252 16.03 -0.50 12.64
CA PHE A 252 16.04 0.07 11.29
C PHE A 252 16.96 -0.72 10.36
N ALA A 253 18.16 -1.04 10.84
CA ALA A 253 19.19 -1.71 10.03
C ALA A 253 18.88 -3.19 9.77
N LEU A 254 18.18 -3.87 10.70
CA LEU A 254 17.84 -5.28 10.63
C LEU A 254 16.33 -5.48 10.56
N GLN A 255 15.85 -5.69 9.35
CA GLN A 255 14.44 -5.89 9.07
C GLN A 255 14.19 -7.17 8.28
N TYR A 256 13.07 -7.83 8.53
CA TYR A 256 12.55 -8.85 7.60
C TYR A 256 12.00 -8.16 6.36
N TRP A 257 12.18 -8.76 5.18
CA TRP A 257 11.71 -8.23 3.92
C TRP A 257 10.97 -9.28 3.12
N ASP A 258 9.69 -9.02 2.85
CA ASP A 258 8.94 -9.70 1.80
C ASP A 258 8.68 -8.74 0.63
N ASN A 259 8.07 -9.26 -0.43
CA ASN A 259 7.76 -8.49 -1.63
C ASN A 259 6.75 -7.36 -1.37
N GLN A 260 5.83 -7.52 -0.42
CA GLN A 260 4.80 -6.53 -0.12
C GLN A 260 5.39 -5.34 0.64
N LYS A 261 6.17 -5.61 1.68
CA LYS A 261 6.95 -4.61 2.42
C LYS A 261 7.91 -3.87 1.50
N LEU A 262 8.60 -4.57 0.60
CA LEU A 262 9.47 -3.95 -0.39
C LEU A 262 8.69 -2.97 -1.29
N ALA A 263 7.50 -3.33 -1.76
CA ALA A 263 6.65 -2.45 -2.57
C ALA A 263 6.21 -1.20 -1.78
N ASN A 264 5.79 -1.37 -0.52
CA ASN A 264 5.40 -0.27 0.36
C ASN A 264 6.57 0.68 0.65
N ALA A 265 7.73 0.13 1.04
CA ALA A 265 8.94 0.90 1.30
C ALA A 265 9.44 1.64 0.06
N SER A 266 9.31 1.04 -1.13
CA SER A 266 9.66 1.69 -2.40
C SER A 266 8.81 2.94 -2.66
N LEU A 267 7.52 2.92 -2.31
CA LEU A 267 6.64 4.09 -2.39
C LEU A 267 7.04 5.16 -1.37
N ILE A 268 7.32 4.77 -0.12
CA ILE A 268 7.77 5.70 0.93
C ILE A 268 9.07 6.41 0.50
N VAL A 269 10.06 5.65 0.04
CA VAL A 269 11.33 6.18 -0.47
C VAL A 269 11.11 7.09 -1.69
N ALA A 270 10.19 6.74 -2.59
CA ALA A 270 9.84 7.59 -3.74
C ALA A 270 9.23 8.94 -3.30
N ILE A 271 8.35 8.93 -2.30
CA ILE A 271 7.75 10.15 -1.73
C ILE A 271 8.83 11.02 -1.08
N MET A 272 9.69 10.45 -0.24
CA MET A 272 10.82 11.16 0.38
C MET A 272 11.72 11.82 -0.67
N GLY A 273 12.00 11.10 -1.76
CA GLY A 273 12.82 11.57 -2.88
C GLY A 273 12.31 12.86 -3.55
N MET A 274 10.99 13.09 -3.57
CA MET A 274 10.41 14.32 -4.13
C MET A 274 10.86 15.58 -3.39
N PHE A 275 11.17 15.45 -2.10
CA PHE A 275 11.52 16.58 -1.23
C PHE A 275 13.03 16.87 -1.20
N ILE A 276 13.88 15.89 -1.49
CA ILE A 276 15.33 16.06 -1.58
C ILE A 276 15.74 16.79 -2.89
N GLY A 277 14.92 16.68 -3.94
CA GLY A 277 15.22 17.10 -5.34
C GLY A 277 14.88 18.55 -5.74
N SER A 278 14.13 19.31 -4.94
CA SER A 278 13.68 20.66 -5.33
C SER A 278 14.82 21.70 -5.30
N SER A 279 15.08 22.45 -6.39
CA SER A 279 16.21 23.39 -6.52
C SER A 279 16.06 24.71 -5.75
N LYS A 280 14.91 24.93 -5.11
CA LYS A 280 14.58 26.16 -4.40
C LYS A 280 14.17 25.84 -2.97
N GLY A 281 15.06 26.09 -2.03
CA GLY A 281 14.70 26.24 -0.63
C GLY A 281 15.38 25.24 0.30
N ASN A 282 16.41 25.76 0.96
CA ASN A 282 16.91 25.47 2.31
C ASN A 282 17.11 24.01 2.73
N SER A 283 18.29 23.75 3.30
CA SER A 283 18.56 22.64 4.21
C SER A 283 17.61 22.67 5.41
N THR A 284 16.36 22.27 5.21
CA THR A 284 15.41 22.06 6.30
C THR A 284 15.86 20.81 7.06
N PRO A 285 15.59 20.75 8.38
CA PRO A 285 15.90 19.56 9.17
C PRO A 285 15.26 18.29 8.58
N GLU A 286 14.09 18.41 7.95
CA GLU A 286 13.41 17.31 7.26
C GLU A 286 14.21 16.77 6.06
N VAL A 287 14.75 17.66 5.21
CA VAL A 287 15.57 17.24 4.07
C VAL A 287 16.84 16.55 4.55
N LEU A 288 17.44 17.03 5.65
CA LEU A 288 18.58 16.37 6.28
C LEU A 288 18.21 14.98 6.83
N SER A 289 17.07 14.87 7.51
CA SER A 289 16.54 13.61 8.04
C SER A 289 16.29 12.59 6.92
N TYR A 290 15.63 13.00 5.84
CA TYR A 290 15.38 12.13 4.68
C TYR A 290 16.68 11.73 4.00
N THR A 291 17.58 12.68 3.79
CA THR A 291 18.89 12.40 3.19
C THR A 291 19.64 11.37 4.01
N ARG A 292 19.69 11.55 5.34
CA ARG A 292 20.34 10.61 6.24
C ARG A 292 19.67 9.24 6.22
N CYS A 293 18.34 9.18 6.34
CA CYS A 293 17.58 7.94 6.28
C CYS A 293 17.90 7.15 4.99
N LEU A 294 17.94 7.82 3.84
CA LEU A 294 18.27 7.17 2.56
C LEU A 294 19.73 6.71 2.48
N VAL A 295 20.68 7.46 3.07
CA VAL A 295 22.09 7.04 3.15
C VAL A 295 22.23 5.79 4.02
N GLU A 296 21.63 5.78 5.21
CA GLU A 296 21.67 4.64 6.14
C GLU A 296 20.94 3.43 5.53
N LEU A 297 19.80 3.63 4.86
CA LEU A 297 19.06 2.58 4.15
C LEU A 297 19.93 1.96 3.04
N ALA A 298 20.61 2.80 2.26
CA ALA A 298 21.44 2.35 1.15
C ALA A 298 22.71 1.61 1.59
N LEU A 299 23.37 2.06 2.67
CA LEU A 299 24.71 1.62 3.03
C LEU A 299 24.74 0.63 4.19
N ASP A 300 23.80 0.71 5.13
CA ASP A 300 23.95 0.13 6.47
C ASP A 300 22.77 -0.71 6.95
N SER A 301 21.68 -0.70 6.18
CA SER A 301 20.56 -1.63 6.41
C SER A 301 20.75 -2.95 5.65
N ASN A 302 20.00 -3.97 6.04
CA ASN A 302 19.84 -5.22 5.28
C ASN A 302 18.74 -5.13 4.20
N ALA A 303 18.39 -3.92 3.76
CA ALA A 303 17.34 -3.71 2.76
C ALA A 303 17.69 -4.38 1.42
N PRO A 304 16.68 -4.92 0.69
CA PRO A 304 16.91 -5.53 -0.61
C PRO A 304 17.58 -4.58 -1.60
N THR A 305 18.40 -5.14 -2.48
CA THR A 305 19.16 -4.41 -3.52
C THR A 305 18.33 -3.39 -4.31
N PRO A 306 17.08 -3.68 -4.74
CA PRO A 306 16.26 -2.69 -5.45
C PRO A 306 16.01 -1.42 -4.62
N LEU A 307 15.73 -1.56 -3.32
CA LEU A 307 15.44 -0.43 -2.43
C LEU A 307 16.70 0.39 -2.15
N LYS A 308 17.84 -0.28 -1.92
CA LYS A 308 19.15 0.38 -1.78
C LYS A 308 19.51 1.19 -3.03
N THR A 309 19.33 0.58 -4.20
CA THR A 309 19.59 1.24 -5.49
C THR A 309 18.67 2.43 -5.71
N GLN A 310 17.39 2.32 -5.34
CA GLN A 310 16.43 3.41 -5.41
C GLN A 310 16.84 4.57 -4.48
N ALA A 311 17.19 4.27 -3.23
CA ALA A 311 17.65 5.26 -2.26
C ALA A 311 18.87 6.02 -2.79
N LEU A 312 19.90 5.31 -3.29
CA LEU A 312 21.09 5.92 -3.88
C LEU A 312 20.79 6.80 -5.09
N LYS A 313 19.85 6.39 -5.98
CA LYS A 313 19.47 7.19 -7.15
C LYS A 313 18.76 8.49 -6.78
N LEU A 314 18.10 8.54 -5.63
CA LEU A 314 17.41 9.73 -5.15
C LEU A 314 18.35 10.72 -4.45
N LEU A 315 19.48 10.25 -3.93
CA LEU A 315 20.55 11.10 -3.43
C LEU A 315 21.22 11.83 -4.61
N ARG A 316 21.29 13.17 -4.55
CA ARG A 316 21.90 13.96 -5.61
C ARG A 316 23.42 13.78 -5.63
N SER A 317 24.02 13.98 -6.81
CA SER A 317 25.48 14.02 -6.97
C SER A 317 26.15 15.21 -6.26
N ASN A 318 25.40 16.27 -5.95
CA ASN A 318 25.88 17.47 -5.25
C ASN A 318 25.34 17.57 -3.81
N LEU A 319 25.25 16.43 -3.12
CA LEU A 319 24.73 16.33 -1.75
C LEU A 319 25.52 17.26 -0.80
N THR A 320 24.90 18.34 -0.33
CA THR A 320 25.44 19.17 0.77
C THR A 320 25.08 18.51 2.10
N PHE A 321 25.58 17.30 2.32
CA PHE A 321 25.36 16.52 3.53
C PHE A 321 26.71 16.15 4.13
N PRO A 322 26.92 16.35 5.45
CA PRO A 322 28.20 16.12 6.10
C PRO A 322 28.46 14.61 6.28
N LEU A 323 28.78 13.92 5.19
CA LEU A 323 29.10 12.49 5.18
C LEU A 323 30.26 12.14 6.12
N SER A 324 31.19 13.07 6.35
CA SER A 324 32.32 12.90 7.27
C SER A 324 31.92 12.84 8.75
N GLU A 325 30.77 13.42 9.10
CA GLU A 325 30.25 13.44 10.48
C GLU A 325 29.28 12.29 10.74
N LEU A 326 28.83 11.60 9.69
CA LEU A 326 27.88 10.51 9.79
C LEU A 326 28.50 9.29 10.49
N ARG A 327 27.98 8.97 11.67
CA ARG A 327 28.23 7.69 12.31
C ARG A 327 27.22 6.66 11.86
N VAL A 328 27.61 5.96 10.82
CA VAL A 328 26.92 4.76 10.33
C VAL A 328 26.98 3.68 11.43
N THR A 329 25.93 2.88 11.57
CA THR A 329 25.83 1.76 12.52
C THR A 329 26.42 0.50 11.88
N PRO A 330 27.76 0.29 11.90
CA PRO A 330 28.35 -0.83 11.20
C PRO A 330 27.59 -2.08 11.58
N TYR A 331 27.01 -2.72 10.56
CA TYR A 331 26.24 -3.93 10.69
C TYR A 331 26.94 -4.87 11.70
N MET A 332 26.44 -4.94 12.94
CA MET A 332 27.01 -5.77 14.00
C MET A 332 26.20 -7.06 13.98
N PRO A 333 26.71 -8.14 13.39
CA PRO A 333 25.88 -9.30 13.10
C PRO A 333 25.42 -10.01 14.38
N VAL A 334 26.14 -9.83 15.48
CA VAL A 334 25.95 -10.50 16.77
C VAL A 334 26.65 -9.63 17.84
N PRO A 335 25.97 -9.13 18.89
CA PRO A 335 26.67 -8.50 20.01
C PRO A 335 27.69 -9.47 20.61
N GLU A 336 28.87 -9.03 21.05
CA GLU A 336 29.91 -9.96 21.54
C GLU A 336 29.41 -10.90 22.65
N THR A 337 28.37 -10.50 23.38
CA THR A 337 27.65 -11.30 24.38
C THR A 337 26.94 -12.54 23.83
N PHE A 338 26.58 -12.55 22.54
CA PHE A 338 25.93 -13.67 21.86
C PHE A 338 26.92 -14.67 21.24
N ARG A 339 28.25 -14.51 21.40
CA ARG A 339 29.24 -15.56 21.06
C ARG A 339 28.97 -16.89 21.77
N ASN A 340 28.22 -16.85 22.86
CA ASN A 340 27.88 -18.02 23.68
C ASN A 340 26.45 -18.54 23.45
N LEU A 341 25.70 -17.97 22.49
CA LEU A 341 24.32 -18.36 22.18
C LEU A 341 24.22 -19.21 20.92
N ASP A 342 23.16 -20.01 20.90
CA ASP A 342 22.85 -21.11 19.99
C ASP A 342 23.21 -20.85 18.51
N PRO A 343 24.00 -21.73 17.86
CA PRO A 343 24.28 -21.77 16.41
C PRO A 343 23.09 -21.48 15.50
N THR A 344 21.89 -21.84 15.95
CA THR A 344 20.62 -21.70 15.25
C THR A 344 20.26 -20.23 14.96
N ILE A 345 20.67 -19.29 15.82
CA ILE A 345 20.42 -17.84 15.63
C ILE A 345 21.26 -17.29 14.46
N GLY A 346 22.54 -17.70 14.36
CA GLY A 346 23.42 -17.29 13.27
C GLY A 346 22.98 -17.81 11.91
N ILE A 347 22.43 -19.03 11.87
CA ILE A 347 21.84 -19.60 10.65
C ILE A 347 20.58 -18.82 10.23
N GLY A 348 19.71 -18.47 11.18
CA GLY A 348 18.51 -17.68 10.89
C GLY A 348 18.83 -16.29 10.32
N LEU A 349 19.83 -15.59 10.87
CA LEU A 349 20.28 -14.30 10.34
C LEU A 349 20.88 -14.44 8.94
N ALA A 350 21.66 -15.50 8.68
CA ALA A 350 22.23 -15.75 7.36
C ALA A 350 21.16 -16.08 6.31
N GLN A 351 20.11 -16.81 6.70
CA GLN A 351 18.94 -17.06 5.85
C GLN A 351 18.24 -15.75 5.45
N LEU A 352 18.04 -14.84 6.41
CA LEU A 352 17.44 -13.53 6.14
C LEU A 352 18.27 -12.72 5.13
N GLN A 353 19.59 -12.75 5.24
CA GLN A 353 20.45 -12.03 4.30
C GLN A 353 20.40 -12.61 2.89
N LEU A 354 20.27 -13.92 2.77
CA LEU A 354 20.13 -14.56 1.46
C LEU A 354 18.80 -14.26 0.80
N GLN A 355 17.73 -14.19 1.59
CA GLN A 355 16.43 -13.72 1.08
C GLN A 355 16.52 -12.29 0.52
N ASN A 356 17.44 -11.47 1.02
CA ASN A 356 17.65 -10.09 0.59
C ASN A 356 18.77 -9.92 -0.46
N ASP A 357 19.26 -11.01 -1.06
CA ASP A 357 20.38 -11.07 -2.00
C ASP A 357 21.76 -10.64 -1.42
N GLU A 358 21.89 -10.52 -0.10
CA GLU A 358 23.12 -10.13 0.60
C GLU A 358 24.03 -11.34 0.91
N THR A 359 24.42 -12.05 -0.14
CA THR A 359 25.28 -13.25 -0.03
C THR A 359 26.58 -13.03 0.72
N ALA A 360 27.23 -11.87 0.57
CA ALA A 360 28.45 -11.53 1.31
C ALA A 360 28.21 -11.37 2.82
N ALA A 361 27.10 -10.74 3.21
CA ALA A 361 26.70 -10.61 4.61
C ALA A 361 26.33 -11.97 5.21
N ALA A 362 25.60 -12.81 4.46
CA ALA A 362 25.28 -14.18 4.86
C ALA A 362 26.53 -15.05 5.07
N ILE A 363 27.53 -14.94 4.20
CA ILE A 363 28.82 -15.63 4.37
C ILE A 363 29.52 -15.14 5.64
N HIS A 364 29.60 -13.83 5.86
CA HIS A 364 30.22 -13.26 7.05
C HIS A 364 29.52 -13.70 8.35
N MET A 365 28.19 -13.78 8.35
CA MET A 365 27.39 -14.27 9.49
C MET A 365 27.71 -15.71 9.87
N LEU A 366 27.89 -16.56 8.86
CA LEU A 366 28.24 -17.96 9.06
C LEU A 366 29.73 -18.12 9.38
N ASP A 367 30.60 -17.21 8.94
CA ASP A 367 32.03 -17.21 9.27
C ASP A 367 32.34 -16.79 10.72
N THR A 368 31.57 -15.84 11.26
CA THR A 368 31.79 -15.29 12.62
C THR A 368 31.72 -16.34 13.75
N PRO A 369 30.80 -17.34 13.75
CA PRO A 369 30.78 -18.41 14.74
C PRO A 369 31.78 -19.56 14.48
N ILE A 370 32.48 -19.59 13.33
CA ILE A 370 33.46 -20.63 12.98
C ILE A 370 34.83 -20.24 13.54
N LYS A 371 34.93 -20.22 14.87
CA LYS A 371 36.23 -20.45 15.52
C LYS A 371 36.36 -21.96 15.80
N PRO A 372 37.56 -22.54 15.66
CA PRO A 372 37.78 -23.99 15.64
C PRO A 372 37.43 -24.76 16.93
N ASN A 373 36.87 -24.11 17.96
CA ASN A 373 36.62 -24.69 19.29
C ASN A 373 35.14 -24.76 19.73
N THR A 374 34.18 -24.38 18.90
CA THR A 374 32.75 -24.58 19.18
C THR A 374 32.26 -25.84 18.48
N GLN A 375 32.32 -26.98 19.18
CA GLN A 375 31.85 -28.31 18.72
C GLN A 375 30.32 -28.40 18.46
N THR A 376 29.60 -27.27 18.45
CA THR A 376 28.15 -27.21 18.39
C THR A 376 27.59 -26.79 17.03
N PHE A 377 28.40 -26.57 16.00
CA PHE A 377 27.85 -26.33 14.65
C PHE A 377 27.55 -27.64 13.92
N SER A 378 26.26 -27.86 13.64
CA SER A 378 25.72 -28.96 12.82
C SER A 378 26.39 -29.01 11.44
N LEU A 379 26.62 -30.23 10.91
CA LEU A 379 27.09 -30.50 9.54
C LEU A 379 26.39 -29.62 8.49
N ALA A 380 25.10 -29.32 8.71
CA ALA A 380 24.30 -28.44 7.86
C ALA A 380 24.88 -27.02 7.73
N GLY A 381 25.33 -26.39 8.82
CA GLY A 381 25.86 -25.02 8.79
C GLY A 381 27.18 -24.91 8.00
N ASN A 382 28.04 -25.92 8.10
CA ASN A 382 29.28 -26.01 7.31
C ASN A 382 29.01 -26.23 5.83
N VAL A 383 28.03 -27.09 5.49
CA VAL A 383 27.60 -27.32 4.10
C VAL A 383 26.99 -26.05 3.51
N ILE A 384 26.14 -25.36 4.28
CA ILE A 384 25.54 -24.08 3.88
C ILE A 384 26.63 -23.04 3.57
N LEU A 385 27.60 -22.83 4.47
CA LEU A 385 28.67 -21.86 4.25
C LEU A 385 29.54 -22.22 3.03
N ALA A 386 29.87 -23.51 2.86
CA ALA A 386 30.64 -23.97 1.71
C ALA A 386 29.90 -23.71 0.39
N SER A 387 28.59 -23.98 0.34
CA SER A 387 27.73 -23.71 -0.81
C SER A 387 27.65 -22.21 -1.13
N LEU A 388 27.54 -21.35 -0.10
CA LEU A 388 27.51 -19.90 -0.28
C LEU A 388 28.82 -19.32 -0.77
N ARG A 389 29.96 -19.79 -0.24
CA ARG A 389 31.28 -19.40 -0.73
C ARG A 389 31.47 -19.81 -2.19
N ALA A 390 31.06 -21.02 -2.56
CA ALA A 390 31.10 -21.49 -3.95
C ALA A 390 30.22 -20.61 -4.86
N PHE A 391 29.01 -20.26 -4.42
CA PHE A 391 28.11 -19.37 -5.15
C PHE A 391 28.71 -17.97 -5.34
N PHE A 392 29.19 -17.34 -4.27
CA PHE A 392 29.78 -16.00 -4.32
C PHE A 392 31.00 -15.94 -5.24
N VAL A 393 31.89 -16.92 -5.15
CA VAL A 393 33.06 -17.04 -6.03
C VAL A 393 32.64 -17.18 -7.49
N THR A 394 31.60 -17.97 -7.78
CA THR A 394 31.11 -18.18 -9.15
C THR A 394 30.48 -16.89 -9.73
N LYS A 395 29.66 -16.17 -8.94
CA LYS A 395 29.04 -14.90 -9.35
C LYS A 395 30.07 -13.78 -9.53
N PHE A 396 31.12 -13.75 -8.70
CA PHE A 396 32.19 -12.75 -8.78
C PHE A 396 33.11 -12.97 -9.99
N LEU A 397 33.41 -14.24 -10.34
CA LEU A 397 34.29 -14.56 -11.46
C LEU A 397 33.57 -14.55 -12.82
N GLN A 398 32.24 -14.69 -12.85
CA GLN A 398 31.43 -14.74 -14.07
C GLN A 398 30.15 -13.88 -13.97
N PRO A 399 30.28 -12.55 -14.02
CA PRO A 399 29.16 -11.63 -13.80
C PRO A 399 28.09 -11.65 -14.91
N ASP A 400 28.42 -12.14 -16.10
CA ASP A 400 27.55 -12.14 -17.29
C ASP A 400 26.59 -13.34 -17.36
N ILE A 401 26.63 -14.27 -16.40
CA ILE A 401 25.73 -15.42 -16.38
C ILE A 401 24.42 -15.01 -15.68
N PRO A 402 23.26 -15.09 -16.36
CA PRO A 402 21.96 -14.80 -15.73
C PRO A 402 21.75 -15.71 -14.51
N SER A 403 21.20 -15.16 -13.42
CA SER A 403 20.96 -15.87 -12.16
C SER A 403 20.20 -17.20 -12.34
N GLU A 404 19.34 -17.30 -13.37
CA GLU A 404 18.59 -18.52 -13.73
C GLU A 404 19.46 -19.68 -14.25
N ARG A 405 20.68 -19.43 -14.75
CA ARG A 405 21.61 -20.50 -15.20
C ARG A 405 22.62 -20.94 -14.12
N LEU A 406 22.72 -20.18 -13.03
CA LEU A 406 23.56 -20.47 -11.85
C LEU A 406 22.85 -21.35 -10.80
N GLN A 407 21.72 -21.97 -11.17
CA GLN A 407 20.82 -22.72 -10.30
C GLN A 407 21.39 -23.93 -9.53
N PRO A 408 22.46 -24.67 -9.94
CA PRO A 408 22.81 -25.88 -9.18
C PRO A 408 23.21 -25.60 -7.72
N PRO A 409 24.04 -24.60 -7.38
CA PRO A 409 24.40 -24.28 -5.99
C PRO A 409 23.39 -23.40 -5.25
N SER A 410 22.64 -22.51 -5.90
CA SER A 410 21.61 -21.70 -5.23
C SER A 410 20.38 -22.54 -4.87
N ALA A 411 19.91 -23.40 -5.78
CA ALA A 411 18.81 -24.32 -5.50
C ALA A 411 19.21 -25.37 -4.45
N GLN A 412 20.44 -25.88 -4.45
CA GLN A 412 20.93 -26.74 -3.36
C GLN A 412 21.03 -26.03 -2.02
N ALA A 413 21.51 -24.78 -1.99
CA ALA A 413 21.54 -24.00 -0.76
C ALA A 413 20.11 -23.76 -0.25
N HIS A 414 19.20 -23.29 -1.11
CA HIS A 414 17.78 -23.10 -0.80
C HIS A 414 17.09 -24.40 -0.35
N ASP A 415 17.28 -25.54 -1.02
CA ASP A 415 16.75 -26.84 -0.61
C ASP A 415 17.28 -27.29 0.75
N ILE A 416 18.59 -27.12 1.01
CA ILE A 416 19.19 -27.45 2.30
C ILE A 416 18.67 -26.50 3.39
N PHE A 417 18.41 -25.23 3.06
CA PHE A 417 17.84 -24.24 3.96
C PHE A 417 16.36 -24.51 4.28
N ASP A 418 15.56 -24.94 3.31
CA ASP A 418 14.14 -25.28 3.49
C ASP A 418 13.95 -26.60 4.27
N GLN A 419 14.92 -27.52 4.15
CA GLN A 419 14.96 -28.76 4.93
C GLN A 419 15.51 -28.57 6.35
N THR A 420 16.16 -27.44 6.63
CA THR A 420 16.60 -27.08 7.98
C THR A 420 15.41 -26.42 8.69
N PRO A 421 14.84 -27.00 9.75
CA PRO A 421 13.59 -26.52 10.33
C PRO A 421 13.73 -25.04 10.73
N LEU A 422 12.99 -24.19 10.01
CA LEU A 422 12.73 -22.82 10.40
C LEU A 422 12.11 -22.83 11.80
N TRP A 423 12.48 -21.81 12.58
CA TRP A 423 11.95 -21.39 13.88
C TRP A 423 10.41 -21.31 14.02
N ARG A 424 9.61 -21.70 13.02
CA ARG A 424 8.17 -21.86 13.20
C ARG A 424 7.88 -23.23 13.78
N THR A 425 7.20 -23.17 14.93
CA THR A 425 6.48 -24.22 15.67
C THR A 425 7.32 -25.18 16.51
N GLU A 426 7.65 -24.75 17.74
CA GLU A 426 7.09 -25.39 18.96
C GLU A 426 6.97 -24.33 20.09
N PRO A 427 5.84 -24.24 20.80
CA PRO A 427 5.77 -23.49 22.04
C PRO A 427 6.56 -24.27 23.11
N ARG A 428 7.72 -23.76 23.54
CA ARG A 428 8.40 -24.37 24.70
C ARG A 428 7.55 -24.15 25.96
N PRO A 429 7.18 -25.20 26.71
CA PRO A 429 6.59 -25.01 28.03
C PRO A 429 7.70 -24.51 28.97
N GLY A 430 7.51 -23.35 29.57
CA GLY A 430 8.34 -22.91 30.69
C GLY A 430 9.07 -21.56 30.59
N TYR A 431 8.58 -20.60 29.79
CA TYR A 431 8.96 -19.20 29.99
C TYR A 431 7.71 -18.36 30.28
N SER A 432 7.49 -18.11 31.56
CA SER A 432 6.52 -17.13 32.03
C SER A 432 6.93 -15.75 31.56
N ARG A 433 5.94 -15.04 31.02
CA ARG A 433 5.88 -13.60 30.73
C ARG A 433 6.72 -12.80 31.74
N VAL A 434 7.75 -12.10 31.27
CA VAL A 434 8.42 -11.05 32.06
C VAL A 434 7.54 -9.79 31.96
N GLU A 435 6.40 -9.85 32.64
CA GLU A 435 5.76 -8.69 33.23
C GLU A 435 6.21 -8.69 34.71
N ASP A 436 6.45 -7.50 35.26
CA ASP A 436 6.87 -7.22 36.64
C ASP A 436 8.38 -7.31 36.97
N CYS A 437 9.08 -6.20 36.69
CA CYS A 437 10.19 -5.70 37.51
C CYS A 437 10.19 -4.16 37.46
N VAL A 438 9.13 -3.55 38.01
CA VAL A 438 9.24 -2.22 38.64
C VAL A 438 9.67 -2.48 40.08
N GLY A 439 10.70 -1.76 40.51
CA GLY A 439 11.51 -2.12 41.67
C GLY A 439 10.80 -2.13 43.02
N ASP A 440 11.30 -3.00 43.89
CA ASP A 440 11.31 -2.78 45.33
C ASP A 440 12.75 -2.94 45.81
N SER A 441 13.35 -1.82 46.19
CA SER A 441 14.62 -1.75 46.90
C SER A 441 14.30 -1.45 48.34
N GLU A 442 14.29 -2.45 49.23
CA GLU A 442 14.41 -2.22 50.68
C GLU A 442 14.76 -3.54 51.40
N GLY A 443 15.81 -3.52 52.23
CA GLY A 443 16.03 -4.54 53.26
C GLY A 443 17.28 -5.41 53.16
N VAL A 444 18.48 -4.83 53.19
CA VAL A 444 19.68 -5.55 53.70
C VAL A 444 19.83 -5.24 55.18
N ALA A 445 19.54 -6.22 56.04
CA ALA A 445 19.99 -6.23 57.42
C ALA A 445 20.32 -7.66 57.89
N GLN A 446 21.63 -7.86 58.11
CA GLN A 446 22.27 -8.65 59.17
C GLN A 446 22.02 -10.17 59.30
N ARG A 447 23.16 -10.89 59.28
CA ARG A 447 23.67 -11.92 60.23
C ARG A 447 24.71 -12.75 59.46
N ASP A 448 25.88 -13.14 59.95
CA ASP A 448 26.62 -13.02 61.21
C ASP A 448 28.10 -13.35 60.87
N LEU A 449 29.03 -12.84 61.71
CA LEU A 449 30.49 -13.04 61.78
C LEU A 449 31.40 -12.12 60.97
#